data_AF-A0A7R9HIL8-F1
#
_entry.id   AF-A0A7R9HIL8-F1
#
_cell.length_a   1.000
_cell.length_b   1.000
_cell.length_c   1.000
_cell.angle_alpha   90.00
_cell.angle_beta   90.00
_cell.angle_gamma   90.00
#
_symmetry.space_group_name_H-M   'P 1'
#
loop_
_entity.id
_entity.type
_entity.pdbx_description
1 polymer ?
#
loop_
_entity_poly.entity_id
_entity_poly.type
_entity_poly.pdbx_seq_one_letter_code
_entity_poly.pdbx_strand_id
1 'polypeptide(L)' 'MRLDSTDRSRSMSRPPRDEMGVKDVAMKSKLQNIAHKALKKKIARKGMKGEGDRFIGTKMPKHLFSGKRGIGKTDRR' A
#
# COMPACT_ATOMS: atom_id res chain seq x y z
N MET A 1 -25.67 -10.43 -24.90
CA MET A 1 -26.05 -9.41 -23.90
C MET A 1 -26.60 -10.13 -22.69
N ARG A 2 -25.94 -10.05 -21.53
CA ARG A 2 -26.54 -10.51 -20.28
C ARG A 2 -27.35 -9.34 -19.72
N LEU A 3 -28.67 -9.51 -19.63
CA LEU A 3 -29.56 -8.61 -18.91
C LEU A 3 -29.41 -8.96 -17.43
N ASP A 4 -28.64 -8.17 -16.69
CA ASP A 4 -28.60 -8.30 -15.24
C ASP A 4 -29.92 -7.75 -14.69
N SER A 5 -30.75 -8.67 -14.17
CA SER A 5 -31.85 -8.37 -13.26
C SER A 5 -31.26 -7.75 -12.00
N THR A 6 -31.18 -6.41 -11.98
CA THR A 6 -30.65 -5.67 -10.84
C THR A 6 -31.67 -5.68 -9.71
N ASP A 7 -31.53 -6.65 -8.81
CA ASP A 7 -32.03 -6.50 -7.45
C ASP A 7 -31.57 -5.14 -6.93
N ARG A 8 -32.52 -4.26 -6.62
CA ARG A 8 -32.26 -2.93 -6.03
C ARG A 8 -31.78 -3.10 -4.59
N SER A 9 -30.56 -3.61 -4.44
CA SER A 9 -29.85 -3.67 -3.18
C SER A 9 -29.55 -2.24 -2.72
N ARG A 10 -29.77 -1.94 -1.44
CA ARG A 10 -29.53 -0.62 -0.82
C ARG A 10 -28.09 -0.10 -0.99
N SER A 11 -27.17 -0.93 -1.49
CA SER A 11 -25.81 -0.53 -1.87
C SER A 11 -25.78 0.42 -3.06
N MET A 12 -26.74 0.35 -3.99
CA MET A 12 -26.78 1.25 -5.16
C MET A 12 -27.32 2.66 -4.84
N SER A 13 -27.99 2.84 -3.69
CA SER A 13 -28.58 4.12 -3.29
C SER A 13 -27.69 4.95 -2.36
N ARG A 14 -26.53 4.44 -1.94
CA ARG A 14 -25.62 5.13 -1.02
C ARG A 14 -24.58 5.93 -1.80
N PRO A 15 -24.25 7.17 -1.38
CA PRO A 15 -23.14 7.90 -1.98
C PRO A 15 -21.81 7.17 -1.75
N PRO A 16 -20.80 7.39 -2.60
CA PRO A 16 -19.44 6.90 -2.41
C PRO A 16 -18.91 7.14 -0.99
N ARG A 17 -18.11 6.20 -0.47
CA ARG A 17 -17.63 6.24 0.92
C ARG A 17 -16.73 7.44 1.22
N ASP A 18 -16.03 7.94 0.21
CA ASP A 18 -15.18 9.13 0.27
C ASP A 18 -15.98 10.44 0.30
N GLU A 19 -17.24 10.41 -0.10
CA GLU A 19 -18.16 11.56 -0.08
C GLU A 19 -19.07 11.55 1.15
N MET A 20 -19.29 10.37 1.73
CA MET A 20 -20.15 10.18 2.89
C MET A 20 -19.62 10.95 4.11
N GLY A 21 -20.37 11.98 4.53
CA GLY A 21 -20.01 12.83 5.68
C GLY A 21 -19.18 14.06 5.32
N VAL A 22 -18.88 14.30 4.05
CA VAL A 22 -18.25 15.54 3.59
C VAL A 22 -19.33 16.53 3.16
N LYS A 23 -19.34 17.71 3.80
CA LYS A 23 -20.40 18.72 3.57
C LYS A 23 -20.29 19.41 2.20
N ASP A 24 -19.09 19.85 1.85
CA ASP A 24 -18.85 20.73 0.70
C ASP A 24 -17.72 20.21 -0.21
N VAL A 25 -17.80 20.54 -1.51
CA VAL A 25 -16.78 20.13 -2.51
C VAL A 25 -15.39 20.70 -2.18
N ALA A 26 -15.32 21.91 -1.63
CA ALA A 26 -14.07 22.52 -1.18
C ALA A 26 -13.41 21.74 -0.03
N MET A 27 -14.22 21.13 0.84
CA MET A 27 -13.73 20.27 1.91
C MET A 27 -13.22 18.94 1.34
N LYS A 28 -13.91 18.38 0.35
CA LYS A 28 -13.49 17.15 -0.35
C LYS A 28 -12.10 17.30 -0.97
N SER A 29 -11.87 18.38 -1.72
CA SER A 29 -10.57 18.64 -2.35
C SER A 29 -9.46 18.88 -1.32
N LYS A 30 -9.75 19.59 -0.23
CA LYS A 30 -8.82 19.77 0.89
C LYS A 30 -8.42 18.43 1.52
N LEU A 31 -9.38 17.54 1.78
CA LEU A 31 -9.13 16.22 2.34
C LEU A 31 -8.28 15.35 1.40
N GLN A 32 -8.58 15.34 0.10
CA GLN A 32 -7.77 14.63 -0.90
C GLN A 32 -6.32 15.13 -0.92
N ASN A 33 -6.11 16.45 -0.86
CA ASN A 33 -4.76 17.03 -0.80
C ASN A 33 -4.00 16.64 0.48
N ILE A 34 -4.68 16.61 1.62
CA ILE A 34 -4.09 16.16 2.89
C ILE A 34 -3.69 14.69 2.80
N ALA A 35 -4.56 13.84 2.25
CA ALA A 35 -4.30 12.41 2.06
C ALA A 35 -3.08 12.19 1.15
N HIS A 36 -3.03 12.84 -0.02
CA HIS A 36 -1.88 12.76 -0.93
C HIS A 36 -0.57 13.22 -0.26
N LYS A 37 -0.62 14.29 0.54
CA LYS A 37 0.56 14.78 1.28
C LYS A 37 1.04 13.76 2.31
N ALA A 38 0.12 13.10 3.02
CA ALA A 38 0.45 12.05 4.00
C ALA A 38 1.08 10.83 3.32
N LEU A 39 0.48 10.34 2.24
CA LEU A 39 1.00 9.20 1.47
C LEU A 39 2.39 9.51 0.90
N LYS A 40 2.60 10.70 0.30
CA LYS A 40 3.88 11.10 -0.29
C LYS A 40 5.02 11.10 0.74
N LYS A 41 4.78 11.58 1.97
CA LYS A 41 5.79 11.67 3.03
C LYS A 41 6.33 10.32 3.49
N LYS A 42 5.47 9.31 3.54
CA LYS A 42 5.81 7.98 4.09
C LYS A 42 6.10 6.96 3.00
N ILE A 43 5.17 6.79 2.06
CA ILE A 43 5.17 5.71 1.06
C ILE A 43 6.10 6.09 -0.09
N ALA A 44 5.81 7.21 -0.78
CA ALA A 44 6.58 7.60 -1.95
C ALA A 44 8.05 7.90 -1.60
N ARG A 45 8.30 8.58 -0.48
CA ARG A 45 9.67 8.86 -0.01
C ARG A 45 10.49 7.60 0.27
N LYS A 46 9.85 6.54 0.76
CA LYS A 46 10.52 5.27 1.09
C LYS A 46 10.43 4.24 -0.06
N GLY A 47 9.78 4.57 -1.18
CA GLY A 47 9.57 3.67 -2.29
C GLY A 47 8.67 2.46 -1.95
N MET A 48 7.75 2.61 -1.00
CA MET A 48 6.86 1.51 -0.59
C MET A 48 5.76 1.30 -1.63
N LYS A 49 5.30 0.07 -1.80
CA LYS A 49 4.23 -0.24 -2.78
C LYS A 49 2.88 0.36 -2.40
N GLY A 50 2.65 0.56 -1.11
CA GLY A 50 1.42 1.11 -0.54
C GLY A 50 1.49 1.15 0.98
N GLU A 51 0.39 1.50 1.64
CA GLU A 51 0.33 1.57 3.10
C GLU A 51 0.41 0.21 3.78
N GLY A 52 -0.03 -0.85 3.10
CA GLY A 52 0.03 -2.23 3.58
C GLY A 52 1.43 -2.83 3.55
N ASP A 53 2.36 -2.23 2.80
CA ASP A 53 3.75 -2.68 2.72
C ASP A 53 4.46 -2.35 4.04
N ARG A 54 4.77 -3.38 4.83
CA ARG A 54 5.42 -3.28 6.13
C ARG A 54 6.59 -4.27 6.26
N PHE A 55 7.15 -4.70 5.13
CA PHE A 55 8.25 -5.66 5.11
C PHE A 55 9.52 -5.09 5.76
N ILE A 56 10.17 -5.89 6.59
CA ILE A 56 11.43 -5.55 7.25
C ILE A 56 12.50 -6.49 6.72
N GLY A 57 13.35 -5.97 5.83
CA GLY A 57 14.50 -6.71 5.30
C GLY A 57 15.68 -6.71 6.26
N THR A 58 16.40 -7.83 6.35
CA THR A 58 17.67 -7.92 7.06
C THR A 58 18.79 -7.30 6.23
N LYS A 59 19.32 -6.16 6.66
CA LYS A 59 20.41 -5.47 5.95
C LYS A 59 21.73 -6.25 5.95
N MET A 60 22.02 -6.95 7.05
CA MET A 60 23.26 -7.72 7.22
C MET A 60 22.93 -9.18 7.56
N PRO A 61 22.56 -10.01 6.56
CA PRO A 61 22.28 -11.42 6.81
C PRO A 61 23.56 -12.18 7.19
N LYS A 62 23.47 -12.99 8.25
CA LYS A 62 24.61 -13.71 8.86
C LYS A 62 25.44 -14.50 7.85
N HIS A 63 24.80 -15.24 6.95
CA HIS A 63 25.49 -16.09 5.98
C HIS A 63 26.32 -15.31 4.94
N LEU A 64 26.16 -13.98 4.84
CA LEU A 64 27.03 -13.11 4.04
C LEU A 64 28.24 -12.61 4.82
N PHE A 65 28.09 -12.38 6.13
CA PHE A 65 29.05 -11.63 6.95
C PHE A 65 29.71 -12.46 8.07
N SER A 66 29.45 -13.76 8.12
CA SER A 66 29.98 -14.67 9.14
C SER A 66 30.67 -15.86 8.48
N GLY A 67 31.76 -16.32 9.10
CA GLY A 67 32.58 -17.43 8.61
C GLY A 67 33.70 -17.00 7.66
N LYS A 68 34.64 -17.90 7.43
CA LYS A 68 35.72 -17.76 6.44
C LYS A 68 35.67 -18.95 5.50
N ARG A 69 35.97 -18.73 4.21
CA ARG A 69 36.06 -19.82 3.22
C ARG A 69 37.35 -20.59 3.44
N GLY A 70 37.22 -21.90 3.66
CA GLY A 70 38.34 -22.84 3.72
C GLY A 70 38.65 -23.48 2.38
N ILE A 71 39.57 -24.45 2.38
CA ILE A 71 39.86 -25.31 1.22
C ILE A 71 38.79 -26.42 1.17
N GLY A 72 38.15 -26.63 0.02
CA GLY A 72 37.13 -27.66 -0.16
C GLY A 72 35.74 -27.10 -0.51
N LYS A 73 34.69 -27.63 0.14
CA LYS A 73 33.30 -27.24 -0.13
C LYS A 73 33.06 -25.76 0.23
N THR A 74 32.26 -25.09 -0.60
CA THR A 74 31.84 -23.69 -0.43
C THR A 74 30.33 -23.63 -0.25
N ASP A 75 29.84 -22.63 0.48
CA ASP A 75 28.41 -22.44 0.77
C ASP A 75 27.60 -21.99 -0.46
N ARG A 76 28.26 -21.38 -1.45
CA ARG A 76 27.64 -20.88 -2.68
C ARG A 76 28.51 -21.23 -3.88
N ARG A 77 27.85 -21.36 -5.03
CA ARG A 77 28.44 -21.76 -6.31
C ARG A 77 29.42 -20.72 -6.85
#